data_AF-A0A969LP78-F1
#
_entry.id   AF-A0A969LP78-F1
#
_cell.length_a   1.000
_cell.length_b   1.000
_cell.length_c   1.000
_cell.angle_alpha   90.00
_cell.angle_beta   90.00
_cell.angle_gamma   90.00
#
_symmetry.space_group_name_H-M   'P 1'
#
loop_
_entity.id
_entity.type
_entity.pdbx_description
1 polymer ?
#
loop_
_entity_poly.entity_id
_entity_poly.type
_entity_poly.pdbx_seq_one_letter_code
_entity_poly.pdbx_strand_id
1 'polypeptide(L)' 'MRAVEIKQPGGPEVLAPTRRPVPQPGKAEVLIRVAAAGVNRPDTLQ' A
#
# COMPACT_ATOMS: atom_id res chain seq x y z
N MET A 1 7.14 -3.35 -7.96
CA MET A 1 6.60 -2.02 -7.62
C MET A 1 7.10 -1.55 -6.26
N ARG A 2 7.17 -0.23 -6.04
CA ARG A 2 7.38 0.36 -4.71
C ARG A 2 6.07 0.30 -3.93
N ALA A 3 6.14 0.06 -2.63
CA ALA A 3 4.99 0.05 -1.73
C ALA A 3 5.39 0.60 -0.35
N VAL A 4 4.41 0.92 0.48
CA VAL A 4 4.57 1.18 1.91
C VAL A 4 3.93 0.01 2.65
N GLU A 5 4.68 -0.63 3.54
CA GLU A 5 4.27 -1.81 4.28
C GLU A 5 4.20 -1.54 5.78
N ILE A 6 3.18 -2.09 6.44
CA ILE A 6 3.04 -2.11 7.90
C ILE A 6 3.80 -3.33 8.41
N LYS A 7 4.96 -3.13 9.06
CA LYS A 7 5.81 -4.25 9.49
C LYS A 7 5.28 -5.03 10.69
N GLN A 8 4.55 -4.35 11.57
CA GLN A 8 4.01 -4.88 12.82
C GLN A 8 2.88 -3.96 13.31
N PRO A 9 2.01 -4.41 14.24
CA PRO A 9 1.08 -3.51 14.92
C PRO A 9 1.83 -2.37 15.61
N GLY A 10 1.33 -1.15 15.49
CA GLY A 10 1.96 0.06 16.05
C GLY A 10 1.47 1.34 15.38
N GLY A 11 2.11 2.46 15.72
CA GLY A 11 1.87 3.76 15.12
C GLY A 11 2.57 3.92 13.76
N PRO A 12 2.57 5.14 13.18
CA PRO A 12 3.09 5.39 11.84
C PRO A 12 4.58 5.04 11.65
N GLU A 13 5.36 4.95 12.73
CA GLU A 13 6.77 4.55 12.73
C GLU A 13 7.01 3.14 12.17
N VAL A 14 5.99 2.29 12.13
CA VAL A 14 6.08 0.93 11.58
C VAL A 14 5.90 0.89 10.05
N LEU A 15 5.53 2.01 9.42
CA LEU A 15 5.37 2.14 7.97
C LEU A 15 6.74 2.22 7.29
N ALA A 16 7.04 1.23 6.44
CA ALA A 16 8.34 1.13 5.78
C ALA A 16 8.19 1.09 4.25
N PRO A 17 8.98 1.89 3.50
CA PRO A 17 9.13 1.71 2.06
C PRO A 17 9.70 0.32 1.75
N THR A 18 9.10 -0.36 0.79
CA THR A 18 9.51 -1.70 0.36
C THR A 18 9.38 -1.88 -1.16
N ARG A 19 9.90 -3.00 -1.67
CA ARG A 19 9.71 -3.45 -3.05
C ARG A 19 8.92 -4.75 -3.04
N ARG A 20 7.89 -4.83 -3.89
CA ARG A 20 7.09 -6.04 -4.12
C ARG A 20 7.06 -6.38 -5.62
N PRO A 21 6.77 -7.62 -6.03
CA PRO A 21 6.45 -7.92 -7.43
C PRO A 21 5.29 -7.06 -7.94
N VAL A 22 5.22 -6.83 -9.25
CA VAL A 22 4.02 -6.24 -9.86
C VAL A 22 2.97 -7.34 -9.94
N PRO A 23 1.74 -7.14 -9.42
CA PRO A 23 0.71 -8.17 -9.48
C PRO A 23 0.24 -8.40 -10.92
N GLN A 24 -0.16 -9.64 -11.21
CA GLN A 24 -0.78 -10.03 -12.47
C GLN A 24 -2.30 -10.11 -12.24
N PRO A 25 -3.12 -9.29 -12.93
CA PRO A 25 -4.56 -9.30 -12.72
C PRO A 25 -5.18 -10.60 -13.27
N GLY A 26 -6.17 -11.13 -12.54
CA GLY A 26 -7.02 -12.21 -13.00
C GLY A 26 -8.07 -11.76 -14.04
N LYS A 27 -8.93 -12.69 -14.45
CA LYS A 27 -9.88 -12.50 -15.57
C LYS A 27 -10.84 -11.31 -15.42
N ALA A 28 -11.15 -10.89 -14.19
CA ALA A 28 -12.08 -9.80 -13.89
C ALA A 28 -11.43 -8.67 -13.08
N GLU A 29 -10.10 -8.59 -13.08
CA GLU A 29 -9.35 -7.58 -12.34
C GLU A 29 -8.68 -6.62 -13.31
N VAL A 30 -8.35 -5.43 -12.81
CA VAL A 30 -7.58 -4.42 -13.55
C VAL A 30 -6.32 -4.08 -12.78
N LEU A 31 -5.21 -3.94 -13.50
CA LEU A 31 -3.96 -3.46 -12.93
C LEU A 31 -3.87 -1.95 -13.07
N ILE A 32 -3.85 -1.24 -11.95
CA ILE A 32 -3.75 0.22 -11.92
C ILE A 32 -2.32 0.66 -11.59
N ARG A 33 -1.74 1.49 -12.45
CA ARG A 33 -0.50 2.20 -12.12
C ARG A 33 -0.82 3.43 -11.28
N VAL A 34 -0.64 3.32 -9.96
CA VAL A 34 -0.88 4.41 -9.01
C VAL A 34 0.05 5.60 -9.30
N ALA A 35 -0.52 6.74 -9.67
CA ALA A 35 0.20 8.01 -9.85
C ALA A 35 0.25 8.84 -8.57
N ALA A 36 -0.81 8.76 -7.75
CA ALA A 36 -0.92 9.41 -6.45
C ALA A 36 -1.82 8.57 -5.52
N ALA A 37 -1.61 8.70 -4.21
CA ALA A 37 -2.46 8.15 -3.16
C ALA A 37 -2.79 9.24 -2.14
N GLY A 38 -4.05 9.32 -1.72
CA GLY A 38 -4.47 10.21 -0.64
C GLY A 38 -4.30 9.56 0.72
N VAL A 39 -4.06 10.37 1.75
CA VAL A 39 -4.12 9.96 3.15
C VAL A 39 -5.42 10.48 3.74
N ASN A 40 -6.18 9.60 4.39
CA ASN A 40 -7.50 9.86 4.94
C ASN A 40 -7.49 9.72 6.46
N ARG A 41 -8.51 10.29 7.11
CA ARG A 41 -8.69 10.15 8.56
C ARG A 41 -8.68 8.69 9.04
N PRO A 42 -9.37 7.72 8.40
CA PRO A 42 -9.32 6.32 8.81
C PRO A 42 -7.92 5.68 8.73
N ASP A 43 -7.02 6.17 7.89
CA ASP A 43 -5.66 5.60 7.77
C ASP A 43 -4.82 5.87 9.03
N THR A 44 -5.22 6.84 9.85
CA THR A 44 -4.53 7.25 11.09
C THR A 44 -5.24 6.82 12.37
N LEU A 45 -6.46 6.28 12.25
CA LEU A 45 -7.27 5.89 13.39
C LEU A 45 -7.23 4.37 13.53
N GLN A 46 -6.64 3.89 14.62
CA GLN A 46 -6.76 2.52 15.11
C GLN A 46 -7.87 2.44 16.15
#